data_AF-A0A3L7QZJ4-F1
#
_entry.id   AF-A0A3L7QZJ4-F1
#
_cell.length_a   1.000
_cell.length_b   1.000
_cell.length_c   1.000
_cell.angle_alpha   90.00
_cell.angle_beta   90.00
_cell.angle_gamma   90.00
#
_symmetry.space_group_name_H-M   'P 1'
#
loop_
_entity.id
_entity.type
_entity.pdbx_description
1 polymer ?
#
loop_
_entity_poly.entity_id
_entity_poly.type
_entity_poly.pdbx_seq_one_letter_code
_entity_poly.pdbx_strand_id
1 'polypeptide(L)'
;MLVHAHNLPRLLWVALISACCAHVVACGEGATTTKQKQLTSNATSSSSNGLELLDPADDVMAGVGESPTQTNTLANPTNKAATRAPQSKGAATSSNATSNANSKNVSSKGRWSVMLQTFSQPDHVDRAAAFRAQLVREYPELAGATSRRVGKGSAIVLGRFESPDDMAAQAELKRVKAIQRQGQRPFGGSMLIRTATDDASIVIKPFDLRNLRAKYPKVRPLFSLQVAAWSTFNEKGVDYAPMRVNAERYCAELRAKGHDAWFHHDEDSETSVVTVGMFDRRAYDAQSTLFSAEVEDLMRQFPANLLNGEPLLVPVDASNPSGKTKAQPCRLVEVPET
;
A
#
# COMPACT_ATOMS: atom_id res chain seq x y z
N MET A 1 20.07 -8.95 45.45
CA MET A 1 18.67 -8.55 45.25
C MET A 1 18.31 -8.79 43.79
N LEU A 2 17.65 -9.92 43.52
CA LEU A 2 17.10 -10.30 42.23
C LEU A 2 15.79 -9.54 42.00
N VAL A 3 15.61 -8.90 40.85
CA VAL A 3 14.29 -8.48 40.36
C VAL A 3 13.93 -9.37 39.18
N HIS A 4 12.87 -10.16 39.36
CA HIS A 4 12.31 -11.09 38.40
C HIS A 4 11.67 -10.34 37.22
N ALA A 5 12.16 -10.59 36.01
CA ALA A 5 11.43 -10.27 34.78
C ALA A 5 10.44 -11.41 34.49
N HIS A 6 9.15 -11.06 34.41
CA HIS A 6 8.10 -11.99 34.01
C HIS A 6 8.25 -12.38 32.53
N ASN A 7 8.73 -13.60 32.29
CA ASN A 7 8.58 -14.32 31.04
C ASN A 7 7.19 -14.97 30.99
N LEU A 8 6.38 -14.62 29.98
CA LEU A 8 5.21 -15.40 29.55
C LEU A 8 5.27 -15.60 28.02
N PRO A 9 4.78 -16.74 27.50
CA PRO A 9 5.30 -17.36 26.29
C PRO A 9 4.69 -16.79 24.99
N ARG A 10 5.58 -16.36 24.08
CA ARG A 10 5.29 -15.92 22.70
C ARG A 10 5.02 -17.12 21.79
N LEU A 11 3.89 -17.80 21.98
CA LEU A 11 3.59 -19.05 21.28
C LEU A 11 2.14 -19.12 20.80
N LEU A 12 1.64 -18.15 20.02
CA LEU A 12 0.34 -18.33 19.35
C LEU A 12 -0.05 -17.29 18.28
N TRP A 13 0.80 -16.90 17.33
CA TRP A 13 0.37 -15.89 16.33
C TRP A 13 0.91 -16.15 14.93
N VAL A 14 0.49 -17.27 14.32
CA VAL A 14 0.84 -17.66 12.93
C VAL A 14 -0.33 -17.42 11.95
N ALA A 15 -1.54 -17.10 12.43
CA ALA A 15 -2.73 -17.11 11.58
C ALA A 15 -3.04 -15.82 10.80
N LEU A 16 -2.38 -14.67 11.07
CA LEU A 16 -2.82 -13.39 10.48
C LEU A 16 -2.00 -12.85 9.30
N ILE A 17 -0.84 -13.43 8.97
CA ILE A 17 -0.04 -12.98 7.81
C ILE A 17 -0.48 -13.64 6.49
N SER A 18 -1.33 -14.67 6.56
CA SER A 18 -1.76 -15.45 5.38
C SER A 18 -3.04 -14.96 4.69
N ALA A 19 -3.75 -13.95 5.22
CA ALA A 19 -5.13 -13.69 4.80
C ALA A 19 -5.35 -12.54 3.80
N CYS A 20 -4.32 -11.81 3.33
CA CYS A 20 -4.51 -10.72 2.35
C CYS A 20 -3.88 -10.93 0.96
N CYS A 21 -3.38 -12.12 0.64
CA CYS A 21 -3.03 -12.50 -0.74
C CYS A 21 -3.33 -14.00 -0.95
N ALA A 22 -4.58 -14.33 -1.33
CA ALA A 22 -4.87 -15.60 -2.01
C ALA A 22 -4.52 -15.39 -3.51
N HIS A 23 -3.81 -16.29 -4.20
CA HIS A 23 -4.12 -17.71 -4.34
C HIS A 23 -2.96 -18.66 -4.02
N VAL A 24 -3.30 -19.75 -3.33
CA VAL A 24 -2.51 -20.96 -3.12
C VAL A 24 -2.92 -21.99 -4.17
N VAL A 25 -1.96 -22.59 -4.87
CA VAL A 25 -2.10 -23.93 -5.46
C VAL A 25 -1.18 -24.85 -4.68
N ALA A 26 -1.75 -25.91 -4.12
CA ALA A 26 -1.08 -26.93 -3.31
C ALA A 26 -1.17 -28.30 -3.99
N CYS A 27 -0.03 -28.97 -4.16
CA CYS A 27 0.21 -30.42 -4.29
C CYS A 27 1.71 -30.57 -3.99
N GLY A 28 2.28 -31.53 -3.25
CA GLY A 28 1.92 -32.87 -2.81
C GLY A 28 3.26 -33.62 -2.68
N GLU A 29 3.41 -34.44 -1.65
CA GLU A 29 4.67 -35.06 -1.17
C GLU A 29 5.51 -35.84 -2.20
N GLY A 30 6.82 -35.81 -2.00
CA GLY A 30 7.78 -36.72 -2.62
C GLY A 30 9.16 -36.61 -2.00
N ALA A 31 9.45 -37.46 -1.02
CA ALA A 31 10.78 -37.62 -0.42
C ALA A 31 11.78 -38.18 -1.45
N THR A 32 13.03 -37.71 -1.46
CA THR A 32 14.24 -38.55 -1.60
C THR A 32 15.54 -37.76 -1.41
N THR A 33 16.28 -38.20 -0.39
CA THR A 33 17.73 -38.49 -0.34
C THR A 33 18.76 -37.49 -0.90
N THR A 34 19.47 -36.91 0.06
CA THR A 34 20.79 -36.27 0.04
C THR A 34 21.85 -36.99 -0.82
N LYS A 35 22.56 -36.24 -1.67
CA LYS A 35 23.97 -36.49 -1.99
C LYS A 35 24.74 -35.16 -2.02
N GLN A 36 25.62 -35.00 -1.02
CA GLN A 36 26.70 -34.02 -1.01
C GLN A 36 27.62 -34.25 -2.21
N LYS A 37 27.95 -33.17 -2.94
CA LYS A 37 29.21 -33.10 -3.68
C LYS A 37 29.88 -31.75 -3.39
N GLN A 38 30.96 -31.88 -2.64
CA GLN A 38 31.92 -30.86 -2.25
C GLN A 38 32.85 -30.59 -3.43
N LEU A 39 32.98 -29.33 -3.86
CA LEU A 39 34.02 -28.79 -4.75
C LEU A 39 34.19 -27.31 -4.37
N THR A 40 35.13 -27.01 -3.49
CA THR A 40 36.42 -26.35 -3.78
C THR A 40 36.28 -24.95 -4.37
N SER A 41 36.63 -24.00 -3.50
CA SER A 41 36.96 -22.60 -3.72
C SER A 41 37.71 -22.30 -5.02
N ASN A 42 37.30 -21.23 -5.70
CA ASN A 42 38.23 -20.28 -6.28
C ASN A 42 37.60 -18.88 -6.25
N ALA A 43 38.24 -17.99 -5.51
CA ALA A 43 37.98 -16.56 -5.53
C ALA A 43 38.67 -15.98 -6.77
N THR A 44 37.92 -15.25 -7.60
CA THR A 44 38.50 -14.31 -8.55
C THR A 44 37.57 -13.11 -8.66
N SER A 45 38.09 -11.97 -8.24
CA SER A 45 37.53 -10.64 -8.38
C SER A 45 37.47 -10.20 -9.85
N SER A 46 36.31 -9.71 -10.30
CA SER A 46 36.19 -8.80 -11.45
C SER A 46 34.96 -7.91 -11.19
N SER A 47 35.16 -6.67 -10.73
CA SER A 47 35.25 -5.45 -11.54
C SER A 47 34.06 -5.25 -12.49
N SER A 48 33.24 -4.28 -12.12
CA SER A 48 32.19 -3.60 -12.88
C SER A 48 32.49 -3.44 -14.38
N ASN A 49 31.53 -3.81 -15.24
CA ASN A 49 31.11 -3.07 -16.44
C ASN A 49 29.92 -3.76 -17.14
N GLY A 50 28.94 -2.97 -17.57
CA GLY A 50 28.05 -3.32 -18.69
C GLY A 50 26.63 -3.82 -18.35
N LEU A 51 25.72 -2.90 -18.04
CA LEU A 51 24.28 -3.10 -18.30
C LEU A 51 24.08 -3.03 -19.82
N GLU A 52 24.12 -4.19 -20.50
CA GLU A 52 23.71 -4.28 -21.90
C GLU A 52 22.19 -4.52 -21.95
N LEU A 53 21.45 -3.41 -21.97
CA LEU A 53 20.04 -3.39 -22.32
C LEU A 53 19.97 -3.39 -23.85
N LEU A 54 19.39 -4.45 -24.43
CA LEU A 54 19.14 -4.53 -25.87
C LEU A 54 18.34 -3.30 -26.34
N ASP A 55 18.87 -2.62 -27.36
CA ASP A 55 18.29 -1.47 -28.04
C ASP A 55 17.07 -1.94 -28.87
N PRO A 56 15.85 -1.39 -28.66
CA PRO A 56 14.64 -1.83 -29.37
C PRO A 56 14.57 -1.41 -30.86
N ALA A 57 15.67 -0.99 -31.47
CA ALA A 57 15.75 -0.60 -32.87
C ALA A 57 16.11 -1.77 -33.82
N ASP A 58 16.49 -2.94 -33.29
CA ASP A 58 16.99 -4.08 -34.08
C ASP A 58 15.91 -5.13 -34.42
N ASP A 59 14.63 -4.72 -34.51
CA ASP A 59 13.55 -5.57 -34.98
C ASP A 59 13.37 -5.42 -36.51
N VAL A 60 14.02 -6.33 -37.23
CA VAL A 60 13.97 -6.50 -38.68
C VAL A 60 12.61 -7.09 -39.07
N MET A 61 11.57 -6.26 -39.24
CA MET A 61 10.44 -6.51 -40.17
C MET A 61 9.60 -5.23 -40.35
N ALA A 62 10.09 -4.27 -41.14
CA ALA A 62 9.25 -3.19 -41.68
C ALA A 62 9.49 -3.03 -43.18
N GLY A 63 8.58 -3.59 -43.96
CA GLY A 63 8.50 -3.38 -45.40
C GLY A 63 7.95 -1.99 -45.72
N VAL A 64 8.79 -1.22 -46.41
CA VAL A 64 8.51 -0.36 -47.59
C VAL A 64 7.23 0.48 -47.58
N GLY A 65 7.42 1.81 -47.51
CA GLY A 65 6.42 2.82 -47.86
C GLY A 65 7.00 4.23 -47.75
N GLU A 66 7.53 4.73 -48.86
CA GLU A 66 8.22 6.01 -49.02
C GLU A 66 7.33 7.25 -48.75
N SER A 67 7.86 8.22 -47.95
CA SER A 67 8.08 9.67 -48.21
C SER A 67 7.06 10.55 -48.99
N PRO A 68 7.16 11.92 -48.98
CA PRO A 68 7.54 12.86 -47.91
C PRO A 68 6.68 14.18 -47.89
N THR A 69 7.06 15.09 -46.95
CA THR A 69 7.27 16.56 -47.14
C THR A 69 6.33 17.63 -46.53
N GLN A 70 7.01 18.64 -45.96
CA GLN A 70 6.72 20.09 -45.79
C GLN A 70 6.01 20.53 -44.50
N THR A 71 6.73 21.10 -43.52
CA THR A 71 7.18 22.52 -43.36
C THR A 71 6.06 23.54 -43.39
N ASN A 72 5.80 24.21 -42.25
CA ASN A 72 5.84 25.68 -42.26
C ASN A 72 6.03 26.31 -40.87
N THR A 73 6.71 27.44 -40.93
CA THR A 73 7.29 28.28 -39.89
C THR A 73 6.40 29.51 -39.65
N LEU A 74 6.83 30.40 -38.73
CA LEU A 74 6.34 31.76 -38.41
C LEU A 74 5.18 31.83 -37.40
N ALA A 75 5.11 32.78 -36.48
CA ALA A 75 6.03 33.82 -36.01
C ALA A 75 5.40 34.44 -34.75
N ASN A 76 6.25 34.88 -33.83
CA ASN A 76 5.93 35.78 -32.73
C ASN A 76 5.73 37.21 -33.30
N PRO A 77 5.04 38.12 -32.59
CA PRO A 77 5.82 39.16 -31.93
C PRO A 77 5.32 39.64 -30.55
N THR A 78 6.32 40.12 -29.84
CA THR A 78 6.46 40.84 -28.57
C THR A 78 5.60 42.09 -28.35
N ASN A 79 5.30 42.40 -27.07
CA ASN A 79 5.49 43.72 -26.40
C ASN A 79 5.22 43.55 -24.87
N LYS A 80 6.24 43.50 -23.99
CA LYS A 80 6.93 44.58 -23.23
C LYS A 80 6.06 45.51 -22.35
N ALA A 81 6.25 45.31 -21.02
CA ALA A 81 6.41 46.30 -19.93
C ALA A 81 5.23 47.24 -19.56
N ALA A 82 5.02 47.71 -18.32
CA ALA A 82 5.45 47.37 -16.97
C ALA A 82 4.69 48.31 -15.99
N THR A 83 4.56 47.87 -14.73
CA THR A 83 4.48 48.67 -13.47
C THR A 83 3.17 49.33 -13.01
N ARG A 84 2.64 48.83 -11.88
CA ARG A 84 2.64 49.43 -10.53
C ARG A 84 1.25 49.47 -9.84
N ALA A 85 1.21 48.86 -8.65
CA ALA A 85 0.10 48.79 -7.70
C ALA A 85 -0.28 50.16 -7.09
N PRO A 86 -1.41 50.23 -6.36
CA PRO A 86 -1.27 50.19 -4.90
C PRO A 86 -2.31 49.32 -4.16
N GLN A 87 -1.86 48.86 -2.97
CA GLN A 87 -2.63 48.18 -1.93
C GLN A 87 -3.69 49.11 -1.31
N SER A 88 -4.87 48.57 -1.02
CA SER A 88 -5.80 49.15 -0.06
C SER A 88 -6.29 48.10 0.94
N LYS A 89 -6.01 48.37 2.22
CA LYS A 89 -6.57 47.73 3.42
C LYS A 89 -8.08 47.97 3.46
N GLY A 90 -8.87 46.97 3.89
CA GLY A 90 -10.28 47.18 4.22
C GLY A 90 -11.03 45.93 4.65
N ALA A 91 -11.33 45.86 5.95
CA ALA A 91 -12.47 45.18 6.57
C ALA A 91 -12.63 43.65 6.40
N ALA A 92 -12.17 42.92 7.42
CA ALA A 92 -12.68 41.60 7.76
C ALA A 92 -14.12 41.72 8.27
N THR A 93 -15.08 41.39 7.40
CA THR A 93 -16.47 41.14 7.81
C THR A 93 -16.54 39.75 8.39
N SER A 94 -16.69 39.68 9.70
CA SER A 94 -16.98 38.49 10.48
C SER A 94 -18.38 37.95 10.11
N SER A 95 -18.44 37.11 9.09
CA SER A 95 -19.59 36.23 8.88
C SER A 95 -19.53 35.09 9.91
N ASN A 96 -20.23 35.28 11.03
CA ASN A 96 -20.62 34.22 11.96
C ASN A 96 -21.38 33.14 11.19
N ALA A 97 -20.66 32.12 10.73
CA ALA A 97 -21.26 30.85 10.36
C ALA A 97 -21.53 30.11 11.67
N THR A 98 -22.80 30.10 12.06
CA THR A 98 -23.36 29.23 13.10
C THR A 98 -23.12 27.77 12.70
N SER A 99 -21.94 27.25 13.01
CA SER A 99 -21.59 25.86 12.82
C SER A 99 -22.40 25.04 13.82
N ASN A 100 -23.39 24.34 13.28
CA ASN A 100 -24.26 23.39 13.96
C ASN A 100 -23.45 22.49 14.90
N ALA A 101 -23.79 22.52 16.19
CA ALA A 101 -23.00 21.99 17.30
C ALA A 101 -22.96 20.44 17.41
N ASN A 102 -23.10 19.71 16.31
CA ASN A 102 -23.24 18.24 16.33
C ASN A 102 -22.08 17.45 15.67
N SER A 103 -20.99 18.12 15.31
CA SER A 103 -19.81 17.51 14.66
C SER A 103 -18.68 17.12 15.62
N LYS A 104 -18.96 16.99 16.92
CA LYS A 104 -17.95 16.93 17.98
C LYS A 104 -17.15 15.61 18.14
N ASN A 105 -17.24 14.66 17.22
CA ASN A 105 -16.46 13.42 17.36
C ASN A 105 -15.96 12.82 16.04
N VAL A 106 -15.49 13.67 15.12
CA VAL A 106 -14.75 13.22 13.94
C VAL A 106 -13.28 13.06 14.34
N SER A 107 -12.87 11.85 14.71
CA SER A 107 -11.44 11.56 14.90
C SER A 107 -10.76 11.65 13.54
N SER A 108 -9.77 12.54 13.39
CA SER A 108 -8.96 12.60 12.17
C SER A 108 -8.17 11.31 11.91
N LYS A 109 -8.01 10.49 12.94
CA LYS A 109 -7.37 9.16 12.90
C LYS A 109 -8.37 8.01 12.74
N GLY A 110 -9.67 8.28 12.80
CA GLY A 110 -10.70 7.26 12.68
C GLY A 110 -10.64 6.56 11.31
N ARG A 111 -10.75 5.23 11.33
CA ARG A 111 -10.64 4.32 10.17
C ARG A 111 -11.97 3.68 9.81
N TRP A 112 -12.96 3.85 10.66
CA TRP A 112 -14.31 3.34 10.49
C TRP A 112 -15.23 4.49 10.13
N SER A 113 -16.11 4.25 9.18
CA SER A 113 -17.09 5.23 8.73
C SER A 113 -18.42 4.54 8.46
N VAL A 114 -19.54 5.25 8.63
CA VAL A 114 -20.87 4.73 8.30
C VAL A 114 -21.05 4.82 6.79
N MET A 115 -21.20 3.68 6.12
CA MET A 115 -21.40 3.60 4.69
C MET A 115 -22.84 3.90 4.30
N LEU A 116 -23.03 4.78 3.32
CA LEU A 116 -24.32 5.12 2.73
C LEU A 116 -24.54 4.44 1.38
N GLN A 117 -23.51 4.42 0.52
CA GLN A 117 -23.60 3.85 -0.84
C GLN A 117 -22.22 3.49 -1.39
N THR A 118 -22.12 2.48 -2.25
CA THR A 118 -20.88 2.08 -2.95
C THR A 118 -21.00 2.17 -4.46
N PHE A 119 -19.84 2.35 -5.12
CA PHE A 119 -19.68 2.50 -6.56
C PHE A 119 -18.48 1.68 -7.01
N SER A 120 -18.68 0.71 -7.90
CA SER A 120 -17.63 -0.20 -8.41
C SER A 120 -17.34 -0.04 -9.90
N GLN A 121 -17.98 0.93 -10.56
CA GLN A 121 -17.83 1.17 -12.00
C GLN A 121 -16.52 1.90 -12.31
N PRO A 122 -16.01 1.86 -13.57
CA PRO A 122 -14.77 2.55 -13.93
C PRO A 122 -14.77 4.07 -13.63
N ASP A 123 -15.93 4.71 -13.68
CA ASP A 123 -16.18 6.12 -13.36
C ASP A 123 -16.64 6.33 -11.89
N HIS A 124 -16.27 5.41 -10.98
CA HIS A 124 -16.76 5.41 -9.60
C HIS A 124 -16.52 6.72 -8.85
N VAL A 125 -15.41 7.41 -9.13
CA VAL A 125 -15.05 8.68 -8.47
C VAL A 125 -16.06 9.77 -8.82
N ASP A 126 -16.32 9.98 -10.11
CA ASP A 126 -17.22 11.01 -10.59
C ASP A 126 -18.67 10.71 -10.19
N ARG A 127 -19.09 9.44 -10.26
CA ARG A 127 -20.42 9.01 -9.79
C ARG A 127 -20.60 9.24 -8.30
N ALA A 128 -19.60 8.91 -7.49
CA ALA A 128 -19.66 9.15 -6.06
C ALA A 128 -19.76 10.66 -5.78
N ALA A 129 -18.99 11.50 -6.48
CA ALA A 129 -19.07 12.95 -6.34
C ALA A 129 -20.44 13.51 -6.72
N ALA A 130 -21.00 13.06 -7.85
CA ALA A 130 -22.34 13.46 -8.31
C ALA A 130 -23.44 13.00 -7.34
N PHE A 131 -23.38 11.74 -6.89
CA PHE A 131 -24.32 11.20 -5.92
C PHE A 131 -24.25 11.94 -4.59
N ARG A 132 -23.05 12.28 -4.11
CA ARG A 132 -22.87 13.10 -2.91
C ARG A 132 -23.55 14.46 -3.07
N ALA A 133 -23.39 15.13 -4.21
CA ALA A 133 -24.04 16.41 -4.45
C ALA A 133 -25.57 16.31 -4.43
N GLN A 134 -26.14 15.25 -4.99
CA GLN A 134 -27.57 14.96 -4.92
C GLN A 134 -28.03 14.64 -3.48
N LEU A 135 -27.29 13.76 -2.80
CA LEU A 135 -27.55 13.33 -1.43
C LEU A 135 -27.65 14.52 -0.48
N VAL A 136 -26.72 15.48 -0.55
CA VAL A 136 -26.73 16.67 0.32
C VAL A 136 -27.90 17.60 0.03
N ARG A 137 -28.41 17.63 -1.22
CA ARG A 137 -29.60 18.41 -1.57
C ARG A 137 -30.88 17.77 -1.02
N GLU A 138 -30.98 16.45 -1.08
CA GLU A 138 -32.15 15.69 -0.62
C GLU A 138 -32.16 15.48 0.91
N TYR A 139 -30.97 15.34 1.50
CA TYR A 139 -30.74 15.08 2.93
C TYR A 139 -29.68 16.05 3.47
N PRO A 140 -30.05 17.31 3.76
CA PRO A 140 -29.11 18.29 4.33
C PRO A 140 -28.46 17.83 5.64
N GLU A 141 -29.13 16.96 6.42
CA GLU A 141 -28.60 16.32 7.62
C GLU A 141 -27.42 15.35 7.35
N LEU A 142 -27.15 15.03 6.08
CA LEU A 142 -26.02 14.23 5.61
C LEU A 142 -24.95 15.08 4.92
N ALA A 143 -24.95 16.41 5.09
CA ALA A 143 -23.95 17.32 4.51
C ALA A 143 -22.50 16.94 4.83
N GLY A 144 -22.27 16.26 5.97
CA GLY A 144 -20.97 15.74 6.37
C GLY A 144 -20.50 14.49 5.62
N ALA A 145 -21.31 13.94 4.69
CA ALA A 145 -20.91 12.77 3.92
C ALA A 145 -19.72 13.09 3.03
N THR A 146 -18.79 12.16 2.88
CA THR A 146 -17.59 12.27 2.04
C THR A 146 -17.45 11.06 1.14
N SER A 147 -16.82 11.22 -0.02
CA SER A 147 -16.45 10.09 -0.88
C SER A 147 -15.09 9.56 -0.44
N ARG A 148 -14.96 8.24 -0.35
CA ARG A 148 -13.72 7.54 0.03
C ARG A 148 -13.46 6.39 -0.92
N ARG A 149 -12.19 6.09 -1.17
CA ARG A 149 -11.81 4.86 -1.89
C ARG A 149 -11.99 3.66 -0.96
N VAL A 150 -12.63 2.61 -1.46
CA VAL A 150 -12.83 1.34 -0.75
C VAL A 150 -12.58 0.21 -1.74
N GLY A 151 -11.46 -0.50 -1.57
CA GLY A 151 -11.00 -1.51 -2.53
C GLY A 151 -10.82 -0.92 -3.93
N LYS A 152 -11.45 -1.53 -4.94
CA LYS A 152 -11.41 -1.08 -6.34
C LYS A 152 -12.47 -0.04 -6.71
N GLY A 153 -13.20 0.50 -5.73
CA GLY A 153 -14.31 1.43 -5.96
C GLY A 153 -14.31 2.63 -5.01
N SER A 154 -15.42 3.36 -5.00
CA SER A 154 -15.69 4.46 -4.07
C SER A 154 -16.90 4.17 -3.20
N ALA A 155 -16.89 4.66 -1.97
CA ALA A 155 -18.04 4.65 -1.08
C ALA A 155 -18.35 6.07 -0.61
N ILE A 156 -19.63 6.39 -0.47
CA ILE A 156 -20.08 7.57 0.26
C ILE A 156 -20.26 7.17 1.72
N VAL A 157 -19.54 7.88 2.59
CA VAL A 157 -19.44 7.54 4.00
C VAL A 157 -19.63 8.76 4.89
N LEU A 158 -19.94 8.51 6.16
CA LEU A 158 -20.18 9.54 7.16
C LEU A 158 -19.37 9.27 8.44
N GLY A 159 -18.78 10.35 8.99
CA GLY A 159 -17.97 10.30 10.21
C GLY A 159 -16.62 9.61 10.02
N ARG A 160 -15.79 9.66 11.06
CA ARG A 160 -14.54 8.89 11.19
C ARG A 160 -14.41 8.46 12.64
N PHE A 161 -14.36 7.16 12.86
CA PHE A 161 -14.39 6.51 14.17
C PHE A 161 -13.20 5.56 14.32
N GLU A 162 -12.71 5.37 15.54
CA GLU A 162 -11.52 4.56 15.80
C GLU A 162 -11.82 3.05 15.72
N SER A 163 -13.02 2.66 16.12
CA SER A 163 -13.45 1.27 16.25
C SER A 163 -14.91 1.14 15.78
N PRO A 164 -15.34 -0.03 15.27
CA PRO A 164 -16.75 -0.26 15.00
C PRO A 164 -17.57 -0.29 16.30
N ASP A 165 -16.94 -0.57 17.44
CA ASP A 165 -17.60 -0.65 18.75
C ASP A 165 -17.65 0.68 19.50
N ASP A 166 -17.11 1.75 18.90
CA ASP A 166 -17.18 3.10 19.49
C ASP A 166 -18.65 3.53 19.66
N MET A 167 -18.99 4.02 20.85
CA MET A 167 -20.32 4.55 21.14
C MET A 167 -20.74 5.63 20.15
N ALA A 168 -19.80 6.47 19.71
CA ALA A 168 -20.06 7.50 18.71
C ALA A 168 -20.36 6.89 17.34
N ALA A 169 -19.63 5.84 16.93
CA ALA A 169 -19.86 5.13 15.68
C ALA A 169 -21.24 4.46 15.65
N GLN A 170 -21.61 3.79 16.74
CA GLN A 170 -22.90 3.12 16.90
C GLN A 170 -24.06 4.11 16.95
N ALA A 171 -23.88 5.24 17.64
CA ALA A 171 -24.88 6.32 17.67
C ALA A 171 -25.12 6.88 16.26
N GLU A 172 -24.04 7.13 15.49
CA GLU A 172 -24.15 7.65 14.13
C GLU A 172 -24.79 6.63 13.17
N LEU A 173 -24.40 5.36 13.26
CA LEU A 173 -25.02 4.28 12.48
C LEU A 173 -26.52 4.18 12.76
N LYS A 174 -26.91 4.23 14.04
CA LYS A 174 -28.32 4.20 14.46
C LYS A 174 -29.08 5.42 13.94
N ARG A 175 -28.49 6.60 14.02
CA ARG A 175 -29.07 7.85 13.50
C ARG A 175 -29.33 7.77 12.00
N VAL A 176 -28.32 7.34 11.23
CA VAL A 176 -28.42 7.19 9.77
C VAL A 176 -29.50 6.17 9.39
N LYS A 177 -29.55 5.01 10.05
CA LYS A 177 -30.58 3.98 9.80
C LYS A 177 -32.00 4.44 10.14
N ALA A 178 -32.14 5.41 11.04
CA ALA A 178 -33.43 5.95 11.47
C ALA A 178 -34.01 6.99 10.49
N ILE A 179 -33.21 7.50 9.54
CA ILE A 179 -33.66 8.49 8.55
C ILE A 179 -34.79 7.89 7.71
N GLN A 180 -35.91 8.61 7.68
CA GLN A 180 -37.10 8.25 6.92
C GLN A 180 -37.51 9.41 6.02
N ARG A 181 -37.81 9.10 4.76
CA ARG A 181 -38.42 10.03 3.80
C ARG A 181 -39.50 9.30 3.04
N GLN A 182 -40.69 9.91 2.96
CA GLN A 182 -41.83 9.34 2.23
C GLN A 182 -42.15 7.89 2.67
N GLY A 183 -42.02 7.59 3.97
CA GLY A 183 -42.24 6.26 4.52
C GLY A 183 -41.15 5.23 4.24
N GLN A 184 -40.10 5.58 3.49
CA GLN A 184 -38.98 4.71 3.17
C GLN A 184 -37.77 4.98 4.06
N ARG A 185 -37.00 3.93 4.34
CA ARG A 185 -35.69 3.99 5.03
C ARG A 185 -34.56 3.78 4.02
N PRO A 186 -34.19 4.82 3.25
CA PRO A 186 -33.18 4.71 2.19
C PRO A 186 -31.84 4.18 2.70
N PHE A 187 -31.51 4.45 3.97
CA PHE A 187 -30.26 4.08 4.61
C PHE A 187 -30.39 2.92 5.60
N GLY A 188 -31.48 2.13 5.54
CA GLY A 188 -31.69 0.99 6.43
C GLY A 188 -30.58 -0.07 6.34
N GLY A 189 -29.98 -0.22 5.16
CA GLY A 189 -28.84 -1.10 4.88
C GLY A 189 -27.46 -0.54 5.22
N SER A 190 -27.38 0.64 5.85
CA SER A 190 -26.08 1.22 6.22
C SER A 190 -25.32 0.31 7.17
N MET A 191 -24.00 0.30 7.06
CA MET A 191 -23.12 -0.46 7.95
C MET A 191 -21.84 0.32 8.22
N LEU A 192 -21.17 -0.01 9.32
CA LEU A 192 -19.83 0.50 9.56
C LEU A 192 -18.87 -0.27 8.67
N ILE A 193 -18.14 0.46 7.82
CA ILE A 193 -17.08 -0.08 7.00
C ILE A 193 -15.76 0.52 7.43
N ARG A 194 -14.71 -0.25 7.21
CA ARG A 194 -13.37 0.27 7.24
C ARG A 194 -13.11 1.06 5.96
N THR A 195 -12.72 2.31 6.11
CA THR A 195 -12.34 3.19 5.01
C THR A 195 -10.84 3.37 5.01
N ALA A 196 -10.23 3.29 3.82
CA ALA A 196 -8.80 3.51 3.65
C ALA A 196 -8.40 4.87 4.25
N THR A 197 -7.21 4.92 4.83
CA THR A 197 -6.66 6.14 5.44
C THR A 197 -6.10 7.12 4.39
N ASP A 198 -6.34 6.84 3.10
CA ASP A 198 -5.84 7.54 1.90
C ASP A 198 -6.10 9.06 1.85
N ASP A 199 -6.89 9.62 2.76
CA ASP A 199 -7.14 11.07 2.83
C ASP A 199 -5.99 11.87 3.46
N ALA A 200 -5.03 11.23 4.12
CA ALA A 200 -3.79 11.92 4.38
C ALA A 200 -3.08 12.03 3.03
N SER A 201 -2.89 13.24 2.50
CA SER A 201 -1.98 13.50 1.37
C SER A 201 -0.67 12.78 1.66
N ILE A 202 -0.50 11.56 1.13
CA ILE A 202 0.64 10.74 1.45
C ILE A 202 1.79 11.41 0.74
N VAL A 203 2.63 12.11 1.50
CA VAL A 203 3.89 12.63 0.99
C VAL A 203 4.67 11.41 0.53
N ILE A 204 4.65 11.14 -0.78
CA ILE A 204 5.34 10.00 -1.36
C ILE A 204 6.83 10.28 -1.18
N LYS A 205 7.43 9.56 -0.24
CA LYS A 205 8.83 9.72 0.11
C LYS A 205 9.72 9.12 -0.98
N PRO A 206 10.99 9.57 -1.09
CA PRO A 206 11.97 8.89 -1.91
C PRO A 206 12.08 7.41 -1.49
N PHE A 207 12.13 6.51 -2.47
CA PHE A 207 12.19 5.04 -2.27
C PHE A 207 10.91 4.37 -1.74
N ASP A 208 9.78 5.09 -1.74
CA ASP A 208 8.48 4.44 -1.63
C ASP A 208 8.23 3.53 -2.85
N LEU A 209 7.72 2.32 -2.62
CA LEU A 209 7.47 1.30 -3.64
C LEU A 209 6.51 1.77 -4.75
N ARG A 210 5.65 2.76 -4.46
CA ARG A 210 4.80 3.40 -5.47
C ARG A 210 5.61 4.14 -6.52
N ASN A 211 6.78 4.69 -6.16
CA ASN A 211 7.69 5.28 -7.14
C ASN A 211 8.30 4.21 -8.07
N LEU A 212 8.61 3.02 -7.53
CA LEU A 212 9.06 1.89 -8.35
C LEU A 212 7.99 1.50 -9.37
N ARG A 213 6.73 1.39 -8.92
CA ARG A 213 5.59 1.13 -9.81
C ARG A 213 5.41 2.21 -10.88
N ALA A 214 5.51 3.48 -10.50
CA ALA A 214 5.40 4.61 -11.43
C ALA A 214 6.51 4.61 -12.49
N LYS A 215 7.71 4.10 -12.16
CA LYS A 215 8.83 3.98 -13.08
C LYS A 215 8.64 2.85 -14.10
N TYR A 216 7.89 1.80 -13.75
CA TYR A 216 7.63 0.63 -14.59
C TYR A 216 6.12 0.32 -14.73
N PRO A 217 5.32 1.23 -15.32
CA PRO A 217 3.87 1.10 -15.36
C PRO A 217 3.37 -0.02 -16.27
N LYS A 218 4.19 -0.45 -17.25
CA LYS A 218 3.84 -1.48 -18.24
C LYS A 218 4.32 -2.89 -17.87
N VAL A 219 5.15 -3.04 -16.84
CA VAL A 219 5.69 -4.34 -16.43
C VAL A 219 4.68 -5.05 -15.54
N ARG A 220 4.17 -6.20 -16.01
CA ARG A 220 3.19 -7.03 -15.30
C ARG A 220 3.52 -8.53 -15.45
N PRO A 221 3.67 -9.28 -14.34
CA PRO A 221 3.81 -8.80 -12.96
C PRO A 221 5.14 -8.05 -12.74
N LEU A 222 5.17 -7.18 -11.74
CA LEU A 222 6.39 -6.54 -11.24
C LEU A 222 6.61 -7.04 -9.81
N PHE A 223 7.72 -7.73 -9.58
CA PHE A 223 8.05 -8.34 -8.30
C PHE A 223 9.18 -7.61 -7.58
N SER A 224 9.23 -7.75 -6.26
CA SER A 224 10.36 -7.37 -5.42
C SER A 224 10.49 -8.38 -4.27
N LEU A 225 11.69 -8.58 -3.73
CA LEU A 225 11.91 -9.53 -2.64
C LEU A 225 11.61 -8.85 -1.30
N GLN A 226 10.58 -9.28 -0.57
CA GLN A 226 10.33 -8.80 0.79
C GLN A 226 11.36 -9.41 1.76
N VAL A 227 12.12 -8.53 2.40
CA VAL A 227 13.18 -8.88 3.36
C VAL A 227 12.85 -8.50 4.79
N ALA A 228 11.92 -7.56 5.00
CA ALA A 228 11.46 -7.19 6.33
C ALA A 228 10.03 -6.62 6.35
N ALA A 229 9.40 -6.65 7.53
CA ALA A 229 8.17 -5.97 7.85
C ALA A 229 8.19 -5.40 9.28
N TRP A 230 7.63 -4.22 9.46
CA TRP A 230 7.33 -3.62 10.76
C TRP A 230 5.83 -3.48 10.92
N SER A 231 5.26 -4.07 11.97
CA SER A 231 3.81 -4.09 12.18
C SER A 231 3.47 -3.93 13.65
N THR A 232 2.35 -3.26 13.91
CA THR A 232 1.69 -3.26 15.22
C THR A 232 0.84 -4.51 15.42
N PHE A 233 0.58 -5.30 14.37
CA PHE A 233 -0.40 -6.39 14.34
C PHE A 233 -1.81 -5.96 14.80
N ASN A 234 -2.13 -4.67 14.69
CA ASN A 234 -3.34 -4.06 15.24
C ASN A 234 -3.44 -4.25 16.77
N GLU A 235 -2.32 -4.36 17.48
CA GLU A 235 -2.29 -4.41 18.93
C GLU A 235 -2.77 -3.06 19.51
N LYS A 236 -3.76 -3.13 20.40
CA LYS A 236 -4.37 -1.93 20.99
C LYS A 236 -3.34 -1.17 21.81
N GLY A 237 -3.17 0.13 21.50
CA GLY A 237 -2.30 1.03 22.25
C GLY A 237 -0.85 1.10 21.74
N VAL A 238 -0.51 0.33 20.69
CA VAL A 238 0.80 0.44 20.03
C VAL A 238 0.72 1.49 18.92
N ASP A 239 1.63 2.46 18.94
CA ASP A 239 1.71 3.48 17.89
C ASP A 239 2.37 2.89 16.63
N TYR A 240 1.78 3.17 15.47
CA TYR A 240 2.30 2.77 14.16
C TYR A 240 3.42 3.71 13.67
N ALA A 241 3.51 4.95 14.16
CA ALA A 241 4.52 5.90 13.70
C ALA A 241 5.98 5.40 13.85
N PRO A 242 6.38 4.76 14.97
CA PRO A 242 7.68 4.11 15.08
C PRO A 242 7.95 3.02 14.04
N MET A 243 6.91 2.27 13.63
CA MET A 243 7.05 1.20 12.63
C MET A 243 7.46 1.76 11.26
N ARG A 244 6.85 2.89 10.87
CA ARG A 244 7.24 3.61 9.65
C ARG A 244 8.70 4.05 9.69
N VAL A 245 9.09 4.71 10.78
CA VAL A 245 10.46 5.22 10.97
C VAL A 245 11.48 4.07 10.92
N ASN A 246 11.17 2.93 11.53
CA ASN A 246 12.05 1.78 11.51
C ASN A 246 12.20 1.15 10.12
N ALA A 247 11.09 1.02 9.38
CA ALA A 247 11.13 0.51 8.01
C ALA A 247 11.92 1.44 7.08
N GLU A 248 11.70 2.76 7.18
CA GLU A 248 12.45 3.75 6.41
C GLU A 248 13.94 3.72 6.73
N ARG A 249 14.30 3.63 8.01
CA ARG A 249 15.69 3.52 8.46
C ARG A 249 16.36 2.26 7.90
N TYR A 250 15.70 1.11 8.01
CA TYR A 250 16.26 -0.14 7.50
C TYR A 250 16.40 -0.12 5.97
N CYS A 251 15.42 0.45 5.26
CA CYS A 251 15.53 0.68 3.82
C CYS A 251 16.75 1.55 3.50
N ALA A 252 16.97 2.65 4.23
CA ALA A 252 18.13 3.51 4.03
C ALA A 252 19.46 2.78 4.30
N GLU A 253 19.53 1.93 5.33
CA GLU A 253 20.71 1.10 5.62
C GLU A 253 21.02 0.12 4.50
N LEU A 254 20.00 -0.52 3.92
CA LEU A 254 20.19 -1.42 2.77
C LEU A 254 20.69 -0.67 1.54
N ARG A 255 20.15 0.52 1.28
CA ARG A 255 20.62 1.38 0.18
C ARG A 255 22.05 1.85 0.38
N ALA A 256 22.44 2.18 1.61
CA ALA A 256 23.82 2.53 1.93
C ALA A 256 24.80 1.37 1.69
N LYS A 257 24.32 0.12 1.76
CA LYS A 257 25.08 -1.10 1.42
C LYS A 257 25.08 -1.43 -0.08
N GLY A 258 24.43 -0.61 -0.91
CA GLY A 258 24.37 -0.79 -2.36
C GLY A 258 23.20 -1.64 -2.86
N HIS A 259 22.25 -2.02 -2.00
CA HIS A 259 21.04 -2.72 -2.44
C HIS A 259 20.00 -1.74 -2.98
N ASP A 260 19.30 -2.11 -4.05
CA ASP A 260 18.13 -1.36 -4.50
C ASP A 260 16.93 -1.69 -3.62
N ALA A 261 16.86 -1.04 -2.45
CA ALA A 261 15.81 -1.25 -1.47
C ALA A 261 14.71 -0.18 -1.56
N TRP A 262 13.49 -0.60 -1.25
CA TRP A 262 12.25 0.16 -1.29
C TRP A 262 11.42 -0.14 -0.05
N PHE A 263 10.55 0.78 0.36
CA PHE A 263 9.58 0.55 1.42
C PHE A 263 8.15 0.85 0.98
N HIS A 264 7.17 0.24 1.64
CA HIS A 264 5.77 0.54 1.46
C HIS A 264 5.08 0.58 2.81
N HIS A 265 4.34 1.66 3.08
CA HIS A 265 3.50 1.79 4.26
C HIS A 265 2.07 1.43 3.90
N ASP A 266 1.62 0.30 4.43
CA ASP A 266 0.20 -0.02 4.45
C ASP A 266 -0.35 0.53 5.76
N GLU A 267 -0.97 1.70 5.69
CA GLU A 267 -1.65 2.28 6.84
C GLU A 267 -2.73 1.30 7.31
N ASP A 268 -3.44 0.64 6.40
CA ASP A 268 -4.55 -0.31 6.66
C ASP A 268 -4.11 -1.53 7.45
N SER A 269 -3.07 -2.24 7.10
CA SER A 269 -2.60 -3.31 7.98
C SER A 269 -1.71 -2.82 9.14
N GLU A 270 -1.51 -1.50 9.29
CA GLU A 270 -0.50 -0.91 10.19
C GLU A 270 0.85 -1.62 10.04
N THR A 271 1.19 -1.91 8.78
CA THR A 271 2.37 -2.68 8.41
C THR A 271 3.18 -1.94 7.37
N SER A 272 4.45 -1.74 7.68
CA SER A 272 5.45 -1.18 6.78
C SER A 272 6.35 -2.31 6.30
N VAL A 273 6.38 -2.57 4.99
CA VAL A 273 7.24 -3.60 4.41
C VAL A 273 8.48 -2.98 3.77
N VAL A 274 9.59 -3.69 3.81
CA VAL A 274 10.84 -3.35 3.10
C VAL A 274 11.17 -4.47 2.14
N THR A 275 11.47 -4.07 0.90
CA THR A 275 11.68 -4.96 -0.23
C THR A 275 12.98 -4.59 -0.95
N VAL A 276 13.63 -5.57 -1.58
CA VAL A 276 14.90 -5.41 -2.30
C VAL A 276 14.77 -5.94 -3.72
N GLY A 277 15.34 -5.18 -4.66
CA GLY A 277 15.38 -5.53 -6.07
C GLY A 277 14.06 -5.28 -6.79
N MET A 278 14.08 -5.53 -8.08
CA MET A 278 12.94 -5.40 -8.96
C MET A 278 13.07 -6.45 -10.06
N PHE A 279 12.02 -7.24 -10.24
CA PHE A 279 12.03 -8.36 -11.16
C PHE A 279 10.75 -8.37 -11.99
N ASP A 280 10.87 -8.79 -13.24
CA ASP A 280 9.72 -8.97 -14.12
C ASP A 280 9.14 -10.39 -13.95
N ARG A 281 8.32 -10.82 -14.92
CA ARG A 281 7.72 -12.17 -14.93
C ARG A 281 8.74 -13.31 -14.85
N ARG A 282 10.00 -13.12 -15.22
CA ARG A 282 11.05 -14.15 -15.22
C ARG A 282 11.57 -14.47 -13.82
N ALA A 283 11.20 -13.68 -12.82
CA ALA A 283 11.60 -13.86 -11.43
C ALA A 283 11.22 -15.23 -10.85
N TYR A 284 10.09 -15.76 -11.30
CA TYR A 284 9.50 -16.99 -10.82
C TYR A 284 8.83 -17.72 -11.99
N ASP A 285 9.26 -18.96 -12.23
CA ASP A 285 8.63 -19.83 -13.22
C ASP A 285 7.57 -20.71 -12.53
N ALA A 286 6.31 -20.48 -12.86
CA ALA A 286 5.19 -21.24 -12.31
C ALA A 286 5.18 -22.72 -12.76
N GLN A 287 5.86 -23.08 -13.85
CA GLN A 287 5.93 -24.48 -14.31
C GLN A 287 6.96 -25.29 -13.52
N SER A 288 8.18 -24.77 -13.37
CA SER A 288 9.23 -25.44 -12.61
C SER A 288 9.22 -25.12 -11.12
N THR A 289 8.45 -24.12 -10.69
CA THR A 289 8.44 -23.55 -9.33
C THR A 289 9.77 -22.97 -8.87
N LEU A 290 10.69 -22.72 -9.80
CA LEU A 290 12.03 -22.19 -9.52
C LEU A 290 12.05 -20.67 -9.57
N PHE A 291 12.96 -20.09 -8.78
CA PHE A 291 13.29 -18.68 -8.84
C PHE A 291 14.38 -18.43 -9.89
N SER A 292 14.42 -17.22 -10.44
CA SER A 292 15.57 -16.77 -11.22
C SER A 292 16.84 -16.73 -10.36
N ALA A 293 18.01 -16.90 -10.99
CA ALA A 293 19.31 -16.88 -10.31
C ALA A 293 19.52 -15.60 -9.47
N GLU A 294 19.08 -14.45 -9.97
CA GLU A 294 19.17 -13.16 -9.27
C GLU A 294 18.34 -13.13 -7.98
N VAL A 295 17.13 -13.71 -8.01
CA VAL A 295 16.28 -13.82 -6.83
C VAL A 295 16.88 -14.79 -5.83
N GLU A 296 17.43 -15.93 -6.29
CA GLU A 296 18.11 -16.88 -5.41
C GLU A 296 19.36 -16.28 -4.75
N ASP A 297 20.14 -15.50 -5.49
CA ASP A 297 21.32 -14.81 -4.97
C ASP A 297 20.95 -13.83 -3.86
N LEU A 298 19.84 -13.08 -4.03
CA LEU A 298 19.31 -12.23 -2.97
C LEU A 298 18.76 -13.04 -1.79
N MET A 299 18.04 -14.13 -2.02
CA MET A 299 17.56 -14.99 -0.93
C MET A 299 18.71 -15.60 -0.13
N ARG A 300 19.87 -15.85 -0.76
CA ARG A 300 21.09 -16.26 -0.06
C ARG A 300 21.72 -15.13 0.76
N GLN A 301 21.65 -13.88 0.29
CA GLN A 301 22.10 -12.69 1.03
C GLN A 301 21.15 -12.33 2.19
N PHE A 302 19.85 -12.59 2.02
CA PHE A 302 18.79 -12.35 3.00
C PHE A 302 18.12 -13.67 3.40
N PRO A 303 18.75 -14.48 4.27
CA PRO A 303 18.29 -15.83 4.57
C PRO A 303 16.98 -15.87 5.38
N ALA A 304 16.60 -14.77 6.04
CA ALA A 304 15.41 -14.69 6.86
C ALA A 304 14.68 -13.36 6.64
N ASN A 305 13.35 -13.44 6.55
CA ASN A 305 12.49 -12.26 6.59
C ASN A 305 12.46 -11.71 8.02
N LEU A 306 12.66 -10.41 8.18
CA LEU A 306 12.62 -9.77 9.49
C LEU A 306 11.22 -9.28 9.83
N LEU A 307 10.83 -9.41 11.09
CA LEU A 307 9.61 -8.87 11.67
C LEU A 307 9.97 -8.00 12.86
N ASN A 308 9.67 -6.71 12.77
CA ASN A 308 10.05 -5.70 13.76
C ASN A 308 11.57 -5.69 14.08
N GLY A 309 12.41 -6.11 13.12
CA GLY A 309 13.88 -6.18 13.26
C GLY A 309 14.42 -7.53 13.72
N GLU A 310 13.57 -8.49 14.09
CA GLU A 310 13.97 -9.85 14.49
C GLU A 310 13.64 -10.87 13.39
N PRO A 311 14.39 -11.97 13.23
CA PRO A 311 14.02 -13.02 12.29
C PRO A 311 12.62 -13.58 12.58
N LEU A 312 11.76 -13.60 11.57
CA LEU A 312 10.42 -14.16 11.68
C LEU A 312 10.52 -15.68 11.79
N LEU A 313 10.05 -16.23 12.90
CA LEU A 313 10.02 -17.66 13.16
C LEU A 313 8.65 -18.24 12.83
N VAL A 314 8.61 -19.28 12.01
CA VAL A 314 7.40 -20.04 11.68
C VAL A 314 7.51 -21.46 12.26
N PRO A 315 6.43 -22.04 12.79
CA PRO A 315 6.40 -23.44 13.18
C PRO A 315 6.76 -24.34 11.99
N VAL A 316 7.56 -25.37 12.25
CA VAL A 316 7.89 -26.39 11.25
C VAL A 316 6.67 -27.24 10.93
N ASP A 317 5.82 -27.49 11.92
CA ASP A 317 4.53 -28.16 11.79
C ASP A 317 3.40 -27.18 12.13
N ALA A 318 2.53 -26.90 11.15
CA ALA A 318 1.40 -26.01 11.35
C ALA A 318 0.37 -26.58 12.36
N SER A 319 0.32 -27.91 12.52
CA SER A 319 -0.57 -28.60 13.44
C SER A 319 -0.09 -28.52 14.90
N ASN A 320 1.21 -28.26 15.10
CA ASN A 320 1.82 -28.08 16.41
C ASN A 320 2.57 -26.74 16.48
N PRO A 321 1.84 -25.63 16.69
CA PRO A 321 2.44 -24.29 16.73
C PRO A 321 3.42 -24.09 17.90
N SER A 322 3.37 -24.96 18.91
CA SER A 322 4.29 -24.98 20.06
C SER A 322 5.55 -25.81 19.82
N GLY A 323 5.69 -26.41 18.63
CA GLY A 323 6.81 -27.26 18.26
C GLY A 323 8.06 -26.49 17.85
N LYS A 324 8.93 -27.17 17.09
CA LYS A 324 10.15 -26.57 16.53
C LYS A 324 9.77 -25.44 15.58
N THR A 325 10.52 -24.34 15.63
CA THR A 325 10.38 -23.21 14.71
C THR A 325 11.58 -23.12 13.77
N LYS A 326 11.37 -22.53 12.59
CA LYS A 326 12.41 -22.19 11.62
C LYS A 326 12.26 -20.75 11.17
N ALA A 327 13.35 -20.11 10.77
CA ALA A 327 13.28 -18.79 10.16
C ALA A 327 12.45 -18.87 8.87
N GLN A 328 11.52 -17.94 8.69
CA GLN A 328 10.79 -17.78 7.46
C GLN A 328 11.72 -17.17 6.41
N PRO A 329 11.87 -17.80 5.24
CA PRO A 329 12.67 -17.22 4.16
C PRO A 329 12.03 -15.92 3.67
N CYS A 330 12.84 -15.07 3.05
CA CYS A 330 12.32 -13.94 2.29
C CYS A 330 11.36 -14.42 1.20
N ARG A 331 10.37 -13.60 0.85
CA ARG A 331 9.33 -13.97 -0.11
C ARG A 331 9.27 -12.97 -1.26
N LEU A 332 9.08 -13.48 -2.46
CA LEU A 332 8.80 -12.64 -3.61
C LEU A 332 7.38 -12.07 -3.48
N VAL A 333 7.24 -10.76 -3.57
CA VAL A 333 5.94 -10.06 -3.49
C VAL A 333 5.72 -9.26 -4.75
N GLU A 334 4.48 -9.20 -5.19
CA GLU A 334 4.09 -8.31 -6.29
C GLU A 334 4.01 -6.87 -5.79
N VAL A 335 4.59 -5.95 -6.55
CA VAL A 335 4.47 -4.52 -6.32
C VAL A 335 3.02 -4.10 -6.58
N PRO A 336 2.33 -3.41 -5.66
CA PRO A 336 0.92 -3.05 -5.86
C PRO A 336 0.67 -2.24 -7.14
N GLU A 337 -0.49 -2.45 -7.76
CA GLU A 337 -1.04 -1.52 -8.76
C GLU A 337 -1.67 -0.32 -8.03
N THR A 338 -1.42 0.90 -8.53
CA THR A 338 -1.96 2.16 -8.00
C THR A 338 -3.33 2.50 -8.59
#